data_AF-A0A819HB98-F1
#
_entry.id   AF-A0A819HB98-F1
#
_cell.length_a   1.000
_cell.length_b   1.000
_cell.length_c   1.000
_cell.angle_alpha   90.00
_cell.angle_beta   90.00
_cell.angle_gamma   90.00
#
_symmetry.space_group_name_H-M   'P 1'
#
loop_
_entity.id
_entity.type
_entity.pdbx_description
1 polymer ?
#
loop_
_entity_poly.entity_id
_entity_poly.type
_entity_poly.pdbx_seq_one_letter_code
_entity_poly.pdbx_strand_id
1 'polypeptide(L)'
;LHFIGKTSSVEDENIIWEILEEAAGDDYLPVVQILFADQRRKSFRRRKSSRGKSSWPLTKLKNSSENLFKTFINRVQLKVLDHPTSLEARLLAWSNIDYEHCDKNKLIEKGQEICAQFDKDGNTLWEKAFEKILSIYKQEKTSSFDIIIDIIKKMMLSREQIDVNENGNDSQHDLPVYHRIQDVFKNLNSHVTTFDKEKKIAFRSITPIILQFDKTLAYDLSIILIGIAESKEDLEDILKNLEENLPKDYFERILTELSTFIVNSQSCCFIKELNGNEKLELAQWFIKEKKRILFVFNFLVKQVFYELNIDREECKNLLRHMRQSDNLFIRREAMNYTVPWTEDGSLTGRHGYSGRGRGLYYGGY
;
A
#
# COMPACT_ATOMS: atom_id res chain seq x y z
N LEU A 1 17.93 29.93 -20.58
CA LEU A 1 16.87 29.48 -21.53
C LEU A 1 16.75 30.37 -22.77
N HIS A 2 16.45 31.67 -22.66
CA HIS A 2 16.40 32.57 -23.84
C HIS A 2 17.72 32.61 -24.64
N PHE A 3 18.85 32.63 -23.93
CA PHE A 3 20.19 32.58 -24.53
C PHE A 3 20.52 31.22 -25.15
N ILE A 4 20.07 30.12 -24.53
CA ILE A 4 20.27 28.76 -25.06
C ILE A 4 19.52 28.58 -26.39
N GLY A 5 18.28 29.06 -26.50
CA GLY A 5 17.51 28.99 -27.75
C GLY A 5 18.01 29.92 -28.87
N LYS A 6 19.06 30.71 -28.63
CA LYS A 6 19.61 31.71 -29.57
C LYS A 6 21.10 31.55 -29.83
N THR A 7 21.81 30.72 -29.06
CA THR A 7 23.22 30.45 -29.33
C THR A 7 23.35 29.43 -30.45
N SER A 8 24.34 29.63 -31.31
CA SER A 8 24.73 28.69 -32.37
C SER A 8 25.98 27.89 -32.02
N SER A 9 26.60 28.16 -30.87
CA SER A 9 27.80 27.46 -30.38
C SER A 9 27.43 26.44 -29.31
N VAL A 10 27.88 25.19 -29.50
CA VAL A 10 27.74 24.10 -28.52
C VAL A 10 28.51 24.43 -27.23
N GLU A 11 29.64 25.14 -27.34
CA GLU A 11 30.45 25.54 -26.18
C GLU A 11 29.70 26.56 -25.31
N ASP A 12 29.10 27.58 -25.93
CA ASP A 12 28.31 28.59 -25.19
C ASP A 12 27.06 27.96 -24.55
N GLU A 13 26.43 27.00 -25.22
CA GLU A 13 25.32 26.24 -24.64
C GLU A 13 25.77 25.46 -23.40
N ASN A 14 26.91 24.77 -23.47
CA ASN A 14 27.46 24.01 -22.35
C ASN A 14 27.78 24.88 -21.15
N ILE A 15 28.40 26.05 -21.34
CA ILE A 15 28.71 27.01 -20.27
C ILE A 15 27.42 27.45 -19.56
N ILE A 16 26.35 27.75 -20.32
CA ILE A 16 25.08 28.17 -19.70
C ILE A 16 24.48 27.02 -18.88
N TRP A 17 24.58 25.78 -19.35
CA TRP A 17 24.12 24.63 -18.58
C TRP A 17 24.94 24.40 -17.32
N GLU A 18 26.27 24.54 -17.38
CA GLU A 18 27.15 24.45 -16.23
C GLU A 18 26.79 25.49 -15.16
N ILE A 19 26.56 26.74 -15.56
CA ILE A 19 26.12 27.81 -14.63
C ILE A 19 24.80 27.44 -13.96
N LEU A 20 23.82 26.91 -14.71
CA LEU A 20 22.53 26.50 -14.14
C LEU A 20 22.66 25.28 -13.22
N GLU A 21 23.58 24.38 -13.53
CA GLU A 21 23.87 23.17 -12.78
C GLU A 21 24.65 23.50 -11.48
N GLU A 22 25.57 24.45 -11.50
CA GLU A 22 26.21 24.99 -10.29
C GLU A 22 25.20 25.72 -9.41
N ALA A 23 24.39 26.60 -10.01
CA ALA A 23 23.33 27.33 -9.32
C ALA A 23 22.28 26.41 -8.65
N ALA A 24 22.16 25.17 -9.13
CA ALA A 24 21.28 24.17 -8.56
C ALA A 24 21.81 23.54 -7.26
N GLY A 25 23.09 23.75 -6.93
CA GLY A 25 23.76 23.17 -5.76
C GLY A 25 24.33 24.18 -4.77
N ASP A 26 24.11 25.47 -4.97
CA ASP A 26 24.72 26.56 -4.18
C ASP A 26 23.70 27.62 -3.72
N ASP A 27 24.18 28.79 -3.32
CA ASP A 27 23.37 29.91 -2.83
C ASP A 27 22.40 30.50 -3.87
N TYR A 28 22.57 30.20 -5.16
CA TYR A 28 21.68 30.64 -6.25
C TYR A 28 20.49 29.71 -6.46
N LEU A 29 20.34 28.67 -5.64
CA LEU A 29 19.21 27.76 -5.65
C LEU A 29 17.84 28.45 -5.71
N PRO A 30 17.55 29.58 -5.02
CA PRO A 30 16.27 30.27 -5.14
C PRO A 30 15.94 30.70 -6.58
N VAL A 31 16.94 31.02 -7.40
CA VAL A 31 16.78 31.37 -8.82
C VAL A 31 16.37 30.13 -9.62
N VAL A 32 16.99 28.99 -9.35
CA VAL A 32 16.62 27.70 -9.94
C VAL A 32 15.23 27.26 -9.46
N GLN A 33 14.86 27.55 -8.21
CA GLN A 33 13.55 27.21 -7.65
C GLN A 33 12.37 28.01 -8.23
N ILE A 34 12.62 29.22 -8.71
CA ILE A 34 11.64 29.96 -9.52
C ILE A 34 11.30 29.19 -10.80
N LEU A 35 12.17 28.26 -11.21
CA LEU A 35 11.97 27.28 -12.28
C LEU A 35 11.47 25.90 -11.76
N PHE A 36 10.97 25.75 -10.54
CA PHE A 36 10.21 24.54 -10.10
C PHE A 36 8.71 24.79 -9.85
N ALA A 37 8.35 25.99 -9.39
CA ALA A 37 7.01 26.28 -8.90
C ALA A 37 5.94 26.52 -9.98
N ASP A 38 4.92 25.64 -10.04
CA ASP A 38 3.63 25.98 -10.67
C ASP A 38 2.94 27.06 -9.83
N GLN A 39 2.86 28.30 -10.35
CA GLN A 39 2.27 29.44 -9.64
C GLN A 39 0.80 29.28 -9.28
N ARG A 40 0.12 28.21 -9.72
CA ARG A 40 -1.27 27.92 -9.34
C ARG A 40 -1.46 27.66 -7.84
N ARG A 41 -0.41 27.41 -7.06
CA ARG A 41 -0.49 27.24 -5.59
C ARG A 41 -0.32 28.53 -4.76
N LYS A 42 -0.23 29.71 -5.38
CA LYS A 42 -0.37 31.00 -4.67
C LYS A 42 -1.81 31.48 -4.66
N SER A 43 -2.72 30.71 -4.05
CA SER A 43 -4.11 31.14 -3.79
C SER A 43 -4.52 31.05 -2.33
N PHE A 44 -3.57 31.16 -1.39
CA PHE A 44 -3.88 31.49 -0.01
C PHE A 44 -3.04 32.69 0.44
N ARG A 45 -3.75 33.79 0.67
CA ARG A 45 -3.34 35.09 1.24
C ARG A 45 -2.75 36.14 0.28
N ARG A 46 -3.66 37.05 -0.07
CA ARG A 46 -3.54 38.52 -0.30
C ARG A 46 -3.54 39.03 -1.75
N ARG A 47 -4.73 39.58 -2.05
CA ARG A 47 -5.05 40.83 -2.78
C ARG A 47 -4.66 40.95 -4.26
N LYS A 48 -5.73 41.02 -5.07
CA LYS A 48 -5.92 41.87 -6.25
C LYS A 48 -4.65 42.52 -6.80
N SER A 49 -4.08 41.93 -7.86
CA SER A 49 -3.72 42.72 -9.03
C SER A 49 -3.97 41.90 -10.29
N SER A 50 -4.83 42.46 -11.14
CA SER A 50 -5.12 42.01 -12.48
C SER A 50 -4.03 42.50 -13.42
N ARG A 51 -3.21 41.59 -13.96
CA ARG A 51 -2.69 41.56 -15.35
C ARG A 51 -1.45 40.66 -15.41
N GLY A 52 -1.53 39.63 -16.25
CA GLY A 52 -0.44 38.71 -16.53
C GLY A 52 -0.78 37.28 -16.11
N LYS A 53 -1.56 36.56 -16.93
CA LYS A 53 -1.42 35.11 -17.02
C LYS A 53 -0.02 34.84 -17.60
N SER A 54 1.03 34.98 -16.80
CA SER A 54 2.36 34.52 -17.20
C SER A 54 2.35 33.00 -17.12
N SER A 55 1.98 32.36 -18.24
CA SER A 55 2.33 30.96 -18.46
C SER A 55 3.84 30.82 -18.24
N TRP A 56 4.17 29.94 -17.32
CA TRP A 56 5.47 29.81 -16.71
C TRP A 56 6.53 29.31 -17.73
N PRO A 57 7.83 29.58 -17.52
CA PRO A 57 8.87 29.32 -18.53
C PRO A 57 9.03 27.85 -18.91
N LEU A 58 8.85 26.90 -17.98
CA LEU A 58 9.05 25.48 -18.25
C LEU A 58 7.91 24.81 -18.98
N THR A 59 6.65 25.16 -18.71
CA THR A 59 5.53 24.67 -19.54
C THR A 59 5.65 25.23 -20.96
N LYS A 60 6.10 26.49 -21.10
CA LYS A 60 6.46 27.05 -22.40
C LYS A 60 7.63 26.31 -23.03
N LEU A 61 8.69 26.02 -22.27
CA LEU A 61 9.87 25.30 -22.74
C LEU A 61 9.51 23.89 -23.21
N LYS A 62 8.70 23.15 -22.43
CA LYS A 62 8.16 21.84 -22.80
C LYS A 62 7.44 21.89 -24.15
N ASN A 63 6.64 22.94 -24.37
CA ASN A 63 5.89 23.12 -25.62
C ASN A 63 6.74 23.68 -26.77
N SER A 64 7.80 24.44 -26.50
CA SER A 64 8.60 25.14 -27.51
C SER A 64 9.88 24.40 -27.91
N SER A 65 10.45 23.59 -27.03
CA SER A 65 11.65 22.79 -27.27
C SER A 65 11.73 21.66 -26.24
N GLU A 66 11.25 20.48 -26.63
CA GLU A 66 11.27 19.28 -25.79
C GLU A 66 12.70 18.86 -25.40
N ASN A 67 13.67 19.03 -26.29
CA ASN A 67 15.07 18.69 -26.01
C ASN A 67 15.66 19.58 -24.92
N LEU A 68 15.48 20.91 -25.00
CA LEU A 68 15.97 21.82 -23.96
C LEU A 68 15.25 21.60 -22.63
N PHE A 69 13.96 21.23 -22.69
CA PHE A 69 13.21 20.83 -21.51
C PHE A 69 13.83 19.57 -20.87
N LYS A 70 14.04 18.49 -21.63
CA LYS A 70 14.69 17.26 -21.15
C LYS A 70 16.08 17.54 -20.56
N THR A 71 16.91 18.37 -21.21
CA THR A 71 18.23 18.73 -20.68
C THR A 71 18.13 19.44 -19.34
N PHE A 72 17.18 20.36 -19.19
CA PHE A 72 16.93 21.03 -17.91
C PHE A 72 16.49 20.06 -16.82
N ILE A 73 15.55 19.14 -17.10
CA ILE A 73 15.12 18.11 -16.14
C ILE A 73 16.33 17.29 -15.65
N ASN A 74 17.15 16.81 -16.60
CA ASN A 74 18.20 15.85 -16.29
C ASN A 74 19.47 16.45 -15.69
N ARG A 75 19.88 17.66 -16.10
CA ARG A 75 21.08 18.33 -15.56
C ARG A 75 20.79 19.14 -14.32
N VAL A 76 19.64 19.81 -14.28
CA VAL A 76 19.34 20.81 -13.24
C VAL A 76 18.38 20.23 -12.21
N GLN A 77 17.19 19.77 -12.61
CA GLN A 77 16.18 19.32 -11.64
C GLN A 77 16.61 18.07 -10.86
N LEU A 78 17.20 17.07 -11.55
CA LEU A 78 17.73 15.87 -10.90
C LEU A 78 18.85 16.21 -9.90
N LYS A 79 19.67 17.22 -10.17
CA LYS A 79 20.74 17.64 -9.25
C LYS A 79 20.19 18.26 -7.97
N VAL A 80 19.08 19.01 -8.05
CA VAL A 80 18.44 19.59 -6.86
C VAL A 80 17.89 18.52 -5.91
N LEU A 81 17.59 17.31 -6.39
CA LEU A 81 17.20 16.19 -5.52
C LEU A 81 18.29 15.82 -4.50
N ASP A 82 19.56 16.08 -4.83
CA ASP A 82 20.72 15.81 -3.98
C ASP A 82 21.28 17.08 -3.33
N HIS A 83 20.51 18.17 -3.28
CA HIS A 83 21.03 19.43 -2.78
C HIS A 83 21.65 19.26 -1.38
N PRO A 84 22.90 19.69 -1.16
CA PRO A 84 23.69 19.27 0.00
C PRO A 84 23.14 19.78 1.34
N THR A 85 22.50 20.95 1.36
CA THR A 85 22.07 21.60 2.61
C THR A 85 20.57 21.91 2.69
N SER A 86 19.93 22.28 1.58
CA SER A 86 18.52 22.67 1.55
C SER A 86 17.54 21.49 1.45
N LEU A 87 16.94 21.11 2.57
CA LEU A 87 15.85 20.12 2.61
C LEU A 87 14.59 20.60 1.86
N GLU A 88 14.26 21.90 1.99
CA GLU A 88 13.12 22.51 1.30
C GLU A 88 13.24 22.39 -0.22
N ALA A 89 14.45 22.56 -0.75
CA ALA A 89 14.72 22.41 -2.17
C ALA A 89 14.54 20.99 -2.67
N ARG A 90 15.09 20.01 -1.94
CA ARG A 90 14.91 18.60 -2.24
C ARG A 90 13.43 18.22 -2.24
N LEU A 91 12.68 18.68 -1.23
CA LEU A 91 11.25 18.42 -1.13
C LEU A 91 10.46 19.03 -2.31
N LEU A 92 10.80 20.26 -2.69
CA LEU A 92 10.18 20.93 -3.84
C LEU A 92 10.51 20.22 -5.16
N ALA A 93 11.76 19.78 -5.34
CA ALA A 93 12.18 19.05 -6.53
C ALA A 93 11.48 17.69 -6.63
N TRP A 94 11.43 16.91 -5.55
CA TRP A 94 10.67 15.65 -5.50
C TRP A 94 9.18 15.85 -5.79
N SER A 95 8.60 16.95 -5.34
CA SER A 95 7.19 17.25 -5.61
C SER A 95 6.92 17.55 -7.09
N ASN A 96 7.83 18.26 -7.75
CA ASN A 96 7.57 18.88 -9.07
C ASN A 96 8.33 18.26 -10.24
N ILE A 97 9.24 17.32 -10.01
CA ILE A 97 10.00 16.72 -11.11
C ILE A 97 9.07 16.06 -12.14
N ASP A 98 9.32 16.37 -13.42
CA ASP A 98 8.63 15.81 -14.57
C ASP A 98 9.28 14.46 -14.93
N TYR A 99 8.71 13.39 -14.35
CA TYR A 99 9.21 12.03 -14.52
C TYR A 99 9.02 11.47 -15.95
N GLU A 100 8.23 12.12 -16.81
CA GLU A 100 8.04 11.70 -18.21
C GLU A 100 9.27 12.08 -19.07
N HIS A 101 9.98 13.14 -18.71
CA HIS A 101 11.11 13.72 -19.46
C HIS A 101 12.46 13.55 -18.73
N CYS A 102 12.44 12.85 -17.61
CA CYS A 102 13.58 12.53 -16.77
C CYS A 102 14.21 11.19 -17.18
N ASP A 103 15.51 11.05 -16.94
CA ASP A 103 16.19 9.76 -16.82
C ASP A 103 15.56 9.00 -15.65
N LYS A 104 14.70 8.05 -16.00
CA LYS A 104 13.91 7.29 -15.04
C LYS A 104 14.79 6.41 -14.16
N ASN A 105 15.85 5.83 -14.72
CA ASN A 105 16.74 4.95 -13.97
C ASN A 105 17.43 5.72 -12.86
N LYS A 106 17.97 6.90 -13.18
CA LYS A 106 18.59 7.79 -12.20
C LYS A 106 17.59 8.30 -11.16
N LEU A 107 16.35 8.60 -11.57
CA LEU A 107 15.30 9.03 -10.64
C LEU A 107 14.87 7.91 -9.68
N ILE A 108 14.74 6.68 -10.20
CA ILE A 108 14.42 5.49 -9.41
C ILE A 108 15.54 5.23 -8.40
N GLU A 109 16.80 5.20 -8.84
CA GLU A 109 17.97 4.97 -7.99
C GLU A 109 17.98 5.92 -6.78
N LYS A 110 17.87 7.23 -7.04
CA LYS A 110 17.78 8.25 -5.99
C LYS A 110 16.58 8.08 -5.07
N GLY A 111 15.44 7.72 -5.63
CA GLY A 111 14.24 7.54 -4.84
C GLY A 111 14.35 6.31 -3.94
N GLN A 112 14.96 5.22 -4.41
CA GLN A 112 15.22 4.02 -3.62
C GLN A 112 16.15 4.30 -2.44
N GLU A 113 17.22 5.07 -2.66
CA GLU A 113 18.13 5.50 -1.59
C GLU A 113 17.39 6.26 -0.49
N ILE A 114 16.61 7.28 -0.85
CA ILE A 114 15.84 8.09 0.11
C ILE A 114 14.80 7.24 0.85
N CYS A 115 14.14 6.31 0.15
CA CYS A 115 13.14 5.43 0.77
C CYS A 115 13.75 4.55 1.87
N ALA A 116 15.03 4.16 1.73
CA ALA A 116 15.75 3.35 2.70
C ALA A 116 16.55 4.18 3.74
N GLN A 117 16.57 5.51 3.64
CA GLN A 117 17.31 6.38 4.55
C GLN A 117 16.45 6.80 5.76
N PHE A 118 16.89 6.46 6.97
CA PHE A 118 16.12 6.65 8.23
C PHE A 118 16.61 7.81 9.10
N ASP A 119 17.20 8.84 8.48
CA ASP A 119 17.54 10.10 9.16
C ASP A 119 16.41 11.15 9.04
N LYS A 120 16.65 12.36 9.57
CA LYS A 120 15.68 13.48 9.52
C LYS A 120 15.27 13.84 8.09
N ASP A 121 16.20 13.78 7.15
CA ASP A 121 15.97 14.18 5.77
C ASP A 121 15.20 13.10 5.02
N GLY A 122 15.63 11.84 5.13
CA GLY A 122 14.92 10.69 4.59
C GLY A 122 13.48 10.62 5.10
N ASN A 123 13.27 10.81 6.40
CA ASN A 123 11.92 10.86 7.01
C ASN A 123 11.04 11.98 6.42
N THR A 124 11.63 13.06 5.94
CA THR A 124 10.88 14.17 5.34
C THR A 124 10.61 13.95 3.84
N LEU A 125 11.53 13.28 3.14
CA LEU A 125 11.51 13.17 1.68
C LEU A 125 10.86 11.89 1.15
N TRP A 126 10.87 10.80 1.93
CA TRP A 126 10.55 9.46 1.44
C TRP A 126 9.16 9.36 0.80
N GLU A 127 8.12 9.97 1.38
CA GLU A 127 6.75 9.90 0.83
C GLU A 127 6.71 10.44 -0.61
N LYS A 128 7.38 11.56 -0.85
CA LYS A 128 7.41 12.21 -2.17
C LYS A 128 8.25 11.41 -3.15
N ALA A 129 9.37 10.84 -2.71
CA ALA A 129 10.16 9.94 -3.53
C ALA A 129 9.37 8.68 -3.92
N PHE A 130 8.70 8.05 -2.95
CA PHE A 130 7.90 6.85 -3.16
C PHE A 130 6.70 7.11 -4.06
N GLU A 131 5.96 8.21 -3.88
CA GLU A 131 4.87 8.63 -4.77
C GLU A 131 5.33 8.76 -6.24
N LYS A 132 6.54 9.29 -6.47
CA LYS A 132 7.12 9.41 -7.82
C LYS A 132 7.49 8.05 -8.41
N ILE A 133 8.11 7.17 -7.63
CA ILE A 133 8.40 5.79 -8.06
C ILE A 133 7.09 5.06 -8.42
N LEU A 134 6.06 5.17 -7.58
CA LEU A 134 4.75 4.59 -7.87
C LEU A 134 4.10 5.16 -9.13
N SER A 135 4.32 6.44 -9.43
CA SER A 135 3.80 7.07 -10.65
C SER A 135 4.49 6.52 -11.91
N ILE A 136 5.80 6.28 -11.85
CA ILE A 136 6.55 5.60 -12.91
C ILE A 136 6.04 4.16 -13.06
N TYR A 137 5.87 3.45 -11.94
CA TYR A 137 5.35 2.08 -11.90
C TYR A 137 4.02 1.93 -12.62
N LYS A 138 3.07 2.84 -12.37
CA LYS A 138 1.73 2.80 -12.97
C LYS A 138 1.75 2.94 -14.49
N GLN A 139 2.75 3.65 -15.04
CA GLN A 139 2.86 3.86 -16.47
C GLN A 139 3.55 2.71 -17.19
N GLU A 140 4.57 2.09 -16.59
CA GLU A 140 5.48 1.19 -17.31
C GLU A 140 5.07 -0.30 -17.33
N LYS A 141 3.96 -0.66 -16.68
CA LYS A 141 3.26 -1.97 -16.73
C LYS A 141 4.05 -3.24 -16.36
N THR A 142 5.37 -3.36 -16.51
CA THR A 142 6.08 -4.65 -16.32
C THR A 142 7.43 -4.59 -15.56
N SER A 143 8.25 -3.54 -15.67
CA SER A 143 9.59 -3.52 -15.02
C SER A 143 9.61 -3.00 -13.57
N SER A 144 8.55 -2.32 -13.14
CA SER A 144 8.65 -1.47 -11.94
C SER A 144 8.23 -2.16 -10.63
N PHE A 145 7.65 -3.37 -10.67
CA PHE A 145 7.22 -4.05 -9.44
C PHE A 145 8.42 -4.51 -8.61
N ASP A 146 9.45 -5.03 -9.29
CA ASP A 146 10.69 -5.44 -8.69
C ASP A 146 11.37 -4.29 -7.93
N ILE A 147 11.18 -3.04 -8.39
CA ILE A 147 11.65 -1.82 -7.70
C ILE A 147 10.98 -1.69 -6.33
N ILE A 148 9.67 -1.93 -6.21
CA ILE A 148 8.95 -1.80 -4.93
C ILE A 148 9.42 -2.90 -3.97
N ILE A 149 9.58 -4.13 -4.48
CA ILE A 149 10.13 -5.24 -3.71
C ILE A 149 11.56 -4.94 -3.25
N ASP A 150 12.39 -4.37 -4.12
CA ASP A 150 13.76 -3.93 -3.80
C ASP A 150 13.78 -2.83 -2.74
N ILE A 151 12.85 -1.87 -2.79
CA ILE A 151 12.68 -0.85 -1.74
C ILE A 151 12.38 -1.48 -0.39
N ILE A 152 11.42 -2.41 -0.33
CA ILE A 152 11.08 -3.11 0.93
C ILE A 152 12.31 -3.85 1.47
N LYS A 153 13.03 -4.58 0.60
CA LYS A 153 14.27 -5.28 0.98
C LYS A 153 15.34 -4.31 1.48
N LYS A 154 15.56 -3.19 0.80
CA LYS A 154 16.52 -2.16 1.21
C LYS A 154 16.16 -1.54 2.56
N MET A 155 14.88 -1.20 2.79
CA MET A 155 14.41 -0.71 4.09
C MET A 155 14.72 -1.70 5.22
N MET A 156 14.50 -2.99 4.98
CA MET A 156 14.83 -4.05 5.93
C MET A 156 16.35 -4.18 6.16
N LEU A 157 17.16 -4.19 5.10
CA LEU A 157 18.63 -4.28 5.21
C LEU A 157 19.21 -3.06 5.95
N SER A 158 18.69 -1.87 5.70
CA SER A 158 19.09 -0.65 6.41
C SER A 158 18.81 -0.75 7.91
N ARG A 159 17.74 -1.43 8.33
CA ARG A 159 17.47 -1.70 9.75
C ARG A 159 18.56 -2.56 10.37
N GLU A 160 18.93 -3.67 9.72
CA GLU A 160 19.99 -4.57 10.22
C GLU A 160 21.31 -3.82 10.40
N GLN A 161 21.63 -2.89 9.49
CA GLN A 161 22.83 -2.05 9.59
C GLN A 161 22.76 -1.05 10.74
N ILE A 162 21.59 -0.42 10.97
CA ILE A 162 21.38 0.49 12.10
C ILE A 162 21.56 -0.26 13.43
N ASP A 163 20.98 -1.47 13.55
CA ASP A 163 21.11 -2.30 14.76
C ASP A 163 22.56 -2.66 15.09
N VAL A 164 23.33 -3.03 14.07
CA VAL A 164 24.75 -3.38 14.22
C VAL A 164 25.58 -2.16 14.64
N ASN A 165 25.28 -0.97 14.10
CA ASN A 165 26.06 0.24 14.34
C ASN A 165 25.74 0.93 15.67
N GLU A 166 24.50 0.80 16.18
CA GLU A 166 24.02 1.53 17.37
C GLU A 166 23.99 0.67 18.65
N ASN A 167 24.69 -0.48 18.66
CA ASN A 167 24.85 -1.37 19.81
C ASN A 167 23.53 -1.85 20.43
N GLY A 168 22.52 -2.15 19.62
CA GLY A 168 21.29 -2.83 20.06
C GLY A 168 20.52 -2.16 21.21
N ASN A 169 20.78 -0.87 21.48
CA ASN A 169 20.08 -0.13 22.51
C ASN A 169 18.85 0.55 21.90
N ASP A 170 17.69 0.04 22.29
CA ASP A 170 16.35 0.57 22.15
C ASP A 170 15.69 0.57 20.75
N SER A 171 14.49 -0.01 20.77
CA SER A 171 13.36 -0.01 19.82
C SER A 171 12.96 1.31 19.12
N GLN A 172 13.77 2.37 19.19
CA GLN A 172 13.45 3.69 18.62
C GLN A 172 13.47 3.69 17.09
N HIS A 173 14.23 2.79 16.46
CA HIS A 173 14.33 2.67 15.00
C HIS A 173 13.42 1.61 14.39
N ASP A 174 12.80 0.74 15.21
CA ASP A 174 11.81 -0.23 14.74
C ASP A 174 10.57 0.48 14.20
N LEU A 175 10.12 1.51 14.93
CA LEU A 175 8.86 2.18 14.65
C LEU A 175 8.87 2.93 13.30
N PRO A 176 9.91 3.70 12.92
CA PRO A 176 9.98 4.34 11.60
C PRO A 176 10.08 3.36 10.43
N VAL A 177 10.89 2.29 10.56
CA VAL A 177 11.04 1.28 9.48
C VAL A 177 9.72 0.53 9.29
N TYR A 178 9.14 0.06 10.39
CA TYR A 178 7.83 -0.56 10.42
C TYR A 178 6.76 0.32 9.76
N HIS A 179 6.63 1.59 10.17
CA HIS A 179 5.62 2.49 9.63
C HIS A 179 5.77 2.74 8.14
N ARG A 180 7.01 2.86 7.63
CA ARG A 180 7.23 3.01 6.18
C ARG A 180 6.82 1.76 5.40
N ILE A 181 7.20 0.56 5.87
CA ILE A 181 6.78 -0.68 5.20
C ILE A 181 5.25 -0.81 5.26
N GLN A 182 4.64 -0.45 6.39
CA GLN A 182 3.19 -0.43 6.54
C GLN A 182 2.52 0.52 5.54
N ASP A 183 3.07 1.71 5.33
CA ASP A 183 2.54 2.68 4.37
C ASP A 183 2.77 2.26 2.92
N VAL A 184 3.88 1.57 2.63
CA VAL A 184 4.07 0.88 1.33
C VAL A 184 2.96 -0.13 1.11
N PHE A 185 2.62 -0.95 2.11
CA PHE A 185 1.52 -1.92 2.01
C PHE A 185 0.16 -1.26 1.82
N LYS A 186 -0.17 -0.19 2.56
CA LYS A 186 -1.43 0.55 2.35
C LYS A 186 -1.54 1.08 0.92
N ASN A 187 -0.45 1.61 0.37
CA ASN A 187 -0.41 2.08 -1.01
C ASN A 187 -0.56 0.93 -2.02
N LEU A 188 0.14 -0.18 -1.83
CA LEU A 188 0.04 -1.37 -2.68
C LEU A 188 -1.37 -1.98 -2.64
N ASN A 189 -2.02 -2.00 -1.49
CA ASN A 189 -3.38 -2.52 -1.34
C ASN A 189 -4.38 -1.81 -2.26
N SER A 190 -4.23 -0.49 -2.45
CA SER A 190 -5.05 0.28 -3.40
C SER A 190 -4.82 -0.08 -4.88
N HIS A 191 -3.78 -0.86 -5.17
CA HIS A 191 -3.34 -1.25 -6.51
C HIS A 191 -3.32 -2.76 -6.74
N VAL A 192 -3.76 -3.56 -5.78
CA VAL A 192 -3.79 -5.03 -5.83
C VAL A 192 -4.47 -5.57 -7.09
N THR A 193 -5.56 -4.94 -7.54
CA THR A 193 -6.30 -5.35 -8.74
C THR A 193 -5.52 -5.21 -10.05
N THR A 194 -4.38 -4.51 -10.03
CA THR A 194 -3.51 -4.29 -11.20
C THR A 194 -2.33 -5.26 -11.25
N PHE A 195 -2.19 -6.16 -10.27
CA PHE A 195 -1.11 -7.13 -10.23
C PHE A 195 -1.35 -8.22 -11.29
N ASP A 196 -0.39 -8.38 -12.19
CA ASP A 196 -0.34 -9.54 -13.10
C ASP A 196 0.24 -10.77 -12.38
N LYS A 197 0.27 -11.90 -13.08
CA LYS A 197 0.74 -13.17 -12.52
C LYS A 197 2.17 -13.11 -11.98
N GLU A 198 3.09 -12.44 -12.68
CA GLU A 198 4.50 -12.35 -12.27
C GLU A 198 4.64 -11.54 -10.98
N LYS A 199 3.94 -10.41 -10.89
CA LYS A 199 3.91 -9.56 -9.68
C LYS A 199 3.36 -10.31 -8.46
N LYS A 200 2.30 -11.10 -8.66
CA LYS A 200 1.72 -11.93 -7.58
C LYS A 200 2.73 -12.93 -7.05
N ILE A 201 3.44 -13.62 -7.95
CA ILE A 201 4.48 -14.59 -7.58
C ILE A 201 5.63 -13.89 -6.82
N ALA A 202 6.13 -12.78 -7.35
CA ALA A 202 7.18 -11.99 -6.71
C ALA A 202 6.79 -11.52 -5.30
N PHE A 203 5.58 -11.00 -5.13
CA PHE A 203 5.11 -10.56 -3.81
C PHE A 203 4.94 -11.72 -2.82
N ARG A 204 4.40 -12.86 -3.26
CA ARG A 204 4.30 -14.06 -2.41
C ARG A 204 5.67 -14.54 -1.94
N SER A 205 6.68 -14.49 -2.81
CA SER A 205 8.04 -14.95 -2.48
C SER A 205 8.72 -14.15 -1.37
N ILE A 206 8.38 -12.87 -1.18
CA ILE A 206 8.97 -12.03 -0.11
C ILE A 206 8.22 -12.16 1.22
N THR A 207 7.05 -12.82 1.24
CA THR A 207 6.22 -12.94 2.44
C THR A 207 6.96 -13.52 3.66
N PRO A 208 7.70 -14.64 3.54
CA PRO A 208 8.44 -15.18 4.70
C PRO A 208 9.51 -14.21 5.20
N ILE A 209 10.17 -13.50 4.28
CA ILE A 209 11.24 -12.54 4.58
C ILE A 209 10.67 -11.37 5.41
N ILE A 210 9.52 -10.83 5.02
CA ILE A 210 8.84 -9.75 5.76
C ILE A 210 8.40 -10.23 7.15
N LEU A 211 7.85 -11.44 7.26
CA LEU A 211 7.37 -11.97 8.56
C LEU A 211 8.51 -12.34 9.51
N GLN A 212 9.66 -12.74 8.97
CA GLN A 212 10.89 -12.93 9.75
C GLN A 212 11.45 -11.61 10.26
N PHE A 213 11.36 -10.55 9.45
CA PHE A 213 11.75 -9.20 9.83
C PHE A 213 10.85 -8.64 10.94
N ASP A 214 9.53 -8.59 10.71
CA ASP A 214 8.59 -8.10 11.71
C ASP A 214 7.21 -8.77 11.56
N LYS A 215 6.83 -9.51 12.60
CA LYS A 215 5.55 -10.23 12.67
C LYS A 215 4.35 -9.29 12.79
N THR A 216 4.55 -8.06 13.27
CA THR A 216 3.46 -7.07 13.41
C THR A 216 2.91 -6.62 12.05
N LEU A 217 3.66 -6.82 10.96
CA LEU A 217 3.22 -6.57 9.58
C LEU A 217 2.27 -7.65 9.02
N ALA A 218 2.07 -8.75 9.75
CA ALA A 218 1.31 -9.90 9.26
C ALA A 218 -0.09 -9.55 8.76
N TYR A 219 -0.81 -8.67 9.46
CA TYR A 219 -2.17 -8.30 9.08
C TYR A 219 -2.20 -7.55 7.73
N ASP A 220 -1.42 -6.48 7.61
CA ASP A 220 -1.38 -5.64 6.40
C ASP A 220 -0.86 -6.43 5.19
N LEU A 221 0.14 -7.29 5.40
CA LEU A 221 0.65 -8.20 4.39
C LEU A 221 -0.43 -9.20 3.92
N SER A 222 -1.17 -9.78 4.86
CA SER A 222 -2.24 -10.75 4.57
C SER A 222 -3.39 -10.16 3.78
N ILE A 223 -3.74 -8.90 4.03
CA ILE A 223 -4.76 -8.18 3.25
C ILE A 223 -4.38 -8.16 1.77
N ILE A 224 -3.14 -7.80 1.45
CA ILE A 224 -2.63 -7.76 0.07
C ILE A 224 -2.63 -9.16 -0.53
N LEU A 225 -2.12 -10.16 0.21
CA LEU A 225 -2.03 -11.54 -0.24
C LEU A 225 -3.40 -12.15 -0.56
N ILE A 226 -4.38 -11.96 0.32
CA ILE A 226 -5.77 -12.40 0.08
C ILE A 226 -6.37 -11.66 -1.12
N GLY A 227 -6.08 -10.37 -1.26
CA GLY A 227 -6.55 -9.57 -2.38
C GLY A 227 -6.06 -10.06 -3.74
N ILE A 228 -4.85 -10.62 -3.80
CA ILE A 228 -4.28 -11.20 -5.03
C ILE A 228 -4.54 -12.70 -5.22
N ALA A 229 -5.22 -13.37 -4.29
CA ALA A 229 -5.50 -14.81 -4.39
C ALA A 229 -6.42 -15.14 -5.58
N GLU A 230 -6.07 -16.18 -6.34
CA GLU A 230 -6.79 -16.64 -7.53
C GLU A 230 -7.46 -18.01 -7.34
N SER A 231 -7.14 -18.72 -6.25
CA SER A 231 -7.69 -20.04 -5.95
C SER A 231 -7.87 -20.27 -4.44
N LYS A 232 -8.54 -21.37 -4.10
CA LYS A 232 -8.64 -21.81 -2.70
C LYS A 232 -7.29 -22.31 -2.16
N GLU A 233 -6.47 -22.89 -3.03
CA GLU A 233 -5.10 -23.32 -2.70
C GLU A 233 -4.23 -22.11 -2.36
N ASP A 234 -4.34 -21.00 -3.10
CA ASP A 234 -3.63 -19.76 -2.79
C ASP A 234 -4.00 -19.24 -1.39
N LEU A 235 -5.29 -19.23 -1.05
CA LEU A 235 -5.75 -18.82 0.28
C LEU A 235 -5.18 -19.71 1.37
N GLU A 236 -5.17 -21.03 1.18
CA GLU A 236 -4.59 -21.96 2.15
C GLU A 236 -3.07 -21.78 2.29
N ASP A 237 -2.35 -21.58 1.18
CA ASP A 237 -0.91 -21.37 1.19
C ASP A 237 -0.55 -20.09 1.94
N ILE A 238 -1.33 -19.02 1.80
CA ILE A 238 -1.19 -17.79 2.57
C ILE A 238 -1.34 -18.08 4.07
N LEU A 239 -2.41 -18.78 4.47
CA LEU A 239 -2.68 -19.08 5.87
C LEU A 239 -1.62 -20.02 6.48
N LYS A 240 -1.13 -20.98 5.69
CA LYS A 240 -0.05 -21.88 6.10
C LYS A 240 1.25 -21.13 6.31
N ASN A 241 1.60 -20.20 5.41
CA ASN A 241 2.79 -19.37 5.55
C ASN A 241 2.72 -18.50 6.81
N LEU A 242 1.55 -17.92 7.11
CA LEU A 242 1.32 -17.19 8.35
C LEU A 242 1.46 -18.08 9.58
N GLU A 243 0.87 -19.28 9.56
CA GLU A 243 0.93 -20.24 10.66
C GLU A 243 2.37 -20.71 10.95
N GLU A 244 3.18 -20.90 9.91
CA GLU A 244 4.59 -21.31 10.04
C GLU A 244 5.50 -20.20 10.60
N ASN A 245 5.14 -18.92 10.36
CA ASN A 245 5.99 -17.78 10.75
C ASN A 245 5.50 -17.03 12.00
N LEU A 246 4.28 -17.29 12.48
CA LEU A 246 3.68 -16.57 13.61
C LEU A 246 3.49 -17.46 14.85
N PRO A 247 3.62 -16.90 16.07
CA PRO A 247 3.17 -17.57 17.29
C PRO A 247 1.68 -17.92 17.20
N LYS A 248 1.31 -19.10 17.69
CA LYS A 248 -0.06 -19.64 17.58
C LYS A 248 -1.15 -18.66 18.02
N ASP A 249 -1.02 -18.05 19.20
CA ASP A 249 -2.02 -17.13 19.74
C ASP A 249 -2.18 -15.87 18.86
N TYR A 250 -1.07 -15.40 18.30
CA TYR A 250 -1.07 -14.25 17.41
C TYR A 250 -1.66 -14.60 16.04
N PHE A 251 -1.34 -15.78 15.51
CA PHE A 251 -1.95 -16.31 14.30
C PHE A 251 -3.48 -16.43 14.42
N GLU A 252 -4.00 -16.97 15.53
CA GLU A 252 -5.45 -17.07 15.76
C GLU A 252 -6.14 -15.69 15.81
N ARG A 253 -5.47 -14.69 16.39
CA ARG A 253 -5.94 -13.30 16.37
C ARG A 253 -6.02 -12.75 14.94
N ILE A 254 -4.96 -12.93 14.16
CA ILE A 254 -4.90 -12.52 12.75
C ILE A 254 -5.99 -13.22 11.94
N LEU A 255 -6.20 -14.53 12.11
CA LEU A 255 -7.30 -15.25 11.44
C LEU A 255 -8.67 -14.64 11.73
N THR A 256 -8.91 -14.24 12.98
CA THR A 256 -10.17 -13.61 13.37
C THR A 256 -10.36 -12.27 12.66
N GLU A 257 -9.31 -11.44 12.59
CA GLU A 257 -9.35 -10.17 11.87
C GLU A 257 -9.53 -10.38 10.35
N LEU A 258 -8.81 -11.33 9.75
CA LEU A 258 -8.94 -11.67 8.32
C LEU A 258 -10.30 -12.26 7.96
N SER A 259 -10.93 -13.00 8.88
CA SER A 259 -12.29 -13.51 8.68
C SER A 259 -13.30 -12.38 8.49
N THR A 260 -13.07 -11.20 9.08
CA THR A 260 -13.93 -10.03 8.88
C THR A 260 -13.65 -9.35 7.53
N PHE A 261 -12.39 -9.33 7.10
CA PHE A 261 -11.96 -8.74 5.84
C PHE A 261 -12.53 -9.50 4.62
N ILE A 262 -12.51 -10.82 4.67
CA ILE A 262 -12.94 -11.70 3.57
C ILE A 262 -14.46 -11.72 3.37
N VAL A 263 -15.23 -11.20 4.34
CA VAL A 263 -16.68 -10.98 4.21
C VAL A 263 -17.01 -9.95 3.14
N ASN A 264 -16.12 -9.00 2.86
CA ASN A 264 -16.32 -8.11 1.74
C ASN A 264 -15.89 -8.85 0.46
N SER A 265 -16.84 -9.21 -0.40
CA SER A 265 -16.55 -9.95 -1.64
C SER A 265 -15.65 -9.19 -2.60
N GLN A 266 -15.51 -7.86 -2.45
CA GLN A 266 -14.55 -7.07 -3.22
C GLN A 266 -13.11 -7.18 -2.71
N SER A 267 -12.90 -7.74 -1.51
CA SER A 267 -11.59 -7.88 -0.88
C SER A 267 -10.73 -9.01 -1.47
N CYS A 268 -11.31 -9.93 -2.24
CA CYS A 268 -10.60 -11.07 -2.83
C CYS A 268 -11.21 -11.40 -4.20
N CYS A 269 -10.40 -11.32 -5.26
CA CYS A 269 -10.86 -11.56 -6.63
C CYS A 269 -11.48 -12.97 -6.79
N PHE A 270 -10.81 -14.00 -6.27
CA PHE A 270 -11.31 -15.37 -6.30
C PHE A 270 -12.70 -15.50 -5.66
N ILE A 271 -12.89 -15.00 -4.44
CA ILE A 271 -14.17 -15.14 -3.72
C ILE A 271 -15.30 -14.36 -4.37
N LYS A 272 -14.98 -13.23 -5.02
CA LYS A 272 -15.94 -12.43 -5.76
C LYS A 272 -16.64 -13.22 -6.87
N GLU A 273 -15.92 -14.14 -7.50
CA GLU A 273 -16.38 -14.91 -8.65
C GLU A 273 -17.24 -16.12 -8.25
N LEU A 274 -17.17 -16.54 -6.99
CA LEU A 274 -17.92 -17.69 -6.48
C LEU A 274 -19.41 -17.37 -6.30
N ASN A 275 -20.25 -18.29 -6.75
CA ASN A 275 -21.67 -18.32 -6.39
C ASN A 275 -21.88 -18.93 -4.98
N GLY A 276 -23.10 -18.87 -4.46
CA GLY A 276 -23.41 -19.35 -3.11
C GLY A 276 -23.00 -20.79 -2.82
N ASN A 277 -23.23 -21.72 -3.74
CA ASN A 277 -22.86 -23.12 -3.55
C ASN A 277 -21.34 -23.30 -3.58
N GLU A 278 -20.63 -22.61 -4.48
CA GLU A 278 -19.16 -22.63 -4.52
C GLU A 278 -18.55 -22.01 -3.25
N LYS A 279 -19.18 -20.96 -2.70
CA LYS A 279 -18.80 -20.39 -1.40
C LYS A 279 -19.04 -21.38 -0.26
N LEU A 280 -20.15 -22.11 -0.27
CA LEU A 280 -20.42 -23.17 0.69
C LEU A 280 -19.35 -24.26 0.61
N GLU A 281 -19.06 -24.76 -0.60
CA GLU A 281 -18.00 -25.76 -0.84
C GLU A 281 -16.63 -25.28 -0.34
N LEU A 282 -16.27 -24.03 -0.62
CA LEU A 282 -15.03 -23.42 -0.12
C LEU A 282 -14.98 -23.43 1.42
N ALA A 283 -16.06 -23.02 2.08
CA ALA A 283 -16.12 -23.01 3.53
C ALA A 283 -16.04 -24.43 4.11
N GLN A 284 -16.68 -25.41 3.47
CA GLN A 284 -16.58 -26.80 3.87
C GLN A 284 -15.17 -27.33 3.78
N TRP A 285 -14.49 -27.01 2.68
CA TRP A 285 -13.11 -27.41 2.48
C TRP A 285 -12.22 -26.86 3.60
N PHE A 286 -12.36 -25.58 3.94
CA PHE A 286 -11.63 -24.99 5.06
C PHE A 286 -11.96 -25.60 6.41
N ILE A 287 -13.22 -25.99 6.65
CA ILE A 287 -13.64 -26.58 7.93
C ILE A 287 -13.21 -28.05 8.04
N LYS A 288 -13.57 -28.88 7.06
CA LYS A 288 -13.43 -30.34 7.12
C LYS A 288 -12.00 -30.77 6.81
N GLU A 289 -11.39 -30.21 5.78
CA GLU A 289 -10.06 -30.65 5.31
C GLU A 289 -8.94 -29.85 5.97
N LYS A 290 -9.06 -28.52 6.02
CA LYS A 290 -7.99 -27.65 6.53
C LYS A 290 -8.11 -27.29 8.00
N LYS A 291 -9.25 -27.58 8.64
CA LYS A 291 -9.53 -27.26 10.05
C LYS A 291 -9.37 -25.77 10.40
N ARG A 292 -9.58 -24.87 9.45
CA ARG A 292 -9.46 -23.40 9.59
C ARG A 292 -10.82 -22.72 9.78
N ILE A 293 -11.60 -23.24 10.72
CA ILE A 293 -12.96 -22.77 10.96
C ILE A 293 -13.04 -21.29 11.39
N LEU A 294 -12.01 -20.75 12.07
CA LEU A 294 -11.94 -19.33 12.46
C LEU A 294 -11.93 -18.40 11.23
N PHE A 295 -11.16 -18.77 10.21
CA PHE A 295 -10.96 -17.96 9.01
C PHE A 295 -12.26 -17.78 8.22
N VAL A 296 -13.05 -18.84 8.08
CA VAL A 296 -14.29 -18.84 7.28
C VAL A 296 -15.55 -18.58 8.09
N PHE A 297 -15.45 -18.37 9.42
CA PHE A 297 -16.62 -18.20 10.28
C PHE A 297 -17.50 -17.03 9.84
N ASN A 298 -16.91 -15.84 9.77
CA ASN A 298 -17.63 -14.62 9.39
C ASN A 298 -18.11 -14.66 7.93
N PHE A 299 -17.32 -15.27 7.05
CA PHE A 299 -17.68 -15.52 5.66
C PHE A 299 -18.95 -16.38 5.53
N LEU A 300 -19.01 -17.51 6.24
CA LEU A 300 -20.20 -18.37 6.30
C LEU A 300 -21.41 -17.61 6.81
N VAL A 301 -21.25 -16.95 7.96
CA VAL A 301 -22.34 -16.25 8.62
C VAL A 301 -22.89 -15.14 7.75
N LYS A 302 -22.04 -14.29 7.15
CA LYS A 302 -22.47 -13.05 6.50
C LYS A 302 -22.67 -13.15 4.99
N GLN A 303 -21.97 -14.06 4.30
CA GLN A 303 -22.13 -14.22 2.85
C GLN A 303 -22.92 -15.48 2.49
N VAL A 304 -22.67 -16.62 3.13
CA VAL A 304 -23.26 -17.90 2.71
C VAL A 304 -24.68 -18.05 3.28
N PHE A 305 -24.85 -17.99 4.60
CA PHE A 305 -26.15 -18.29 5.23
C PHE A 305 -27.29 -17.34 4.87
N TYR A 306 -27.01 -16.20 4.23
CA TYR A 306 -28.03 -15.25 3.75
C TYR A 306 -28.42 -15.46 2.28
N GLU A 307 -27.75 -16.33 1.53
CA GLU A 307 -28.04 -16.55 0.11
C GLU A 307 -29.19 -17.56 -0.08
N LEU A 308 -30.20 -17.16 -0.87
CA LEU A 308 -31.47 -17.88 -0.99
C LEU A 308 -31.37 -19.24 -1.69
N ASN A 309 -30.36 -19.44 -2.54
CA ASN A 309 -30.22 -20.61 -3.41
C ASN A 309 -29.20 -21.65 -2.89
N ILE A 310 -28.87 -21.60 -1.61
CA ILE A 310 -27.89 -22.50 -0.98
C ILE A 310 -28.59 -23.65 -0.26
N ASP A 311 -27.96 -24.83 -0.23
CA ASP A 311 -28.42 -25.97 0.56
C ASP A 311 -28.49 -25.63 2.06
N ARG A 312 -29.73 -25.54 2.56
CA ARG A 312 -30.03 -25.16 3.95
C ARG A 312 -29.69 -26.26 4.94
N GLU A 313 -29.87 -27.53 4.59
CA GLU A 313 -29.57 -28.62 5.51
C GLU A 313 -28.07 -28.75 5.71
N GLU A 314 -27.32 -28.58 4.63
CA GLU A 314 -25.87 -28.59 4.68
C GLU A 314 -25.31 -27.45 5.54
N CYS A 315 -25.87 -26.25 5.39
CA CYS A 315 -25.52 -25.10 6.22
C CYS A 315 -25.95 -25.26 7.70
N LYS A 316 -27.12 -25.86 7.98
CA LYS A 316 -27.52 -26.23 9.37
C LYS A 316 -26.51 -27.20 9.99
N ASN A 317 -26.04 -28.17 9.22
CA ASN A 317 -25.03 -29.14 9.68
C ASN A 317 -23.69 -28.45 9.98
N LEU A 318 -23.24 -27.51 9.14
CA LEU A 318 -22.06 -26.70 9.43
C LEU A 318 -22.22 -25.85 10.70
N LEU A 319 -23.38 -25.22 10.90
CA LEU A 319 -23.65 -24.44 12.12
C LEU A 319 -23.65 -25.32 13.37
N ARG A 320 -24.20 -26.54 13.30
CA ARG A 320 -24.11 -27.53 14.38
C ARG A 320 -22.66 -27.90 14.67
N HIS A 321 -21.85 -28.12 13.64
CA HIS A 321 -20.43 -28.43 13.80
C HIS A 321 -19.67 -27.26 14.46
N MET A 322 -19.93 -26.02 14.05
CA MET A 322 -19.35 -24.81 14.68
C MET A 322 -19.72 -24.71 16.17
N ARG A 323 -20.95 -25.05 16.55
CA ARG A 323 -21.40 -25.09 17.96
C ARG A 323 -20.75 -26.20 18.79
N GLN A 324 -20.15 -27.19 18.14
CA GLN A 324 -19.41 -28.27 18.77
C GLN A 324 -17.88 -28.06 18.71
N SER A 325 -17.43 -26.94 18.15
CA SER A 325 -15.99 -26.64 18.03
C SER A 325 -15.32 -26.55 19.41
N ASP A 326 -14.09 -27.08 19.49
CA ASP A 326 -13.22 -26.93 20.66
C ASP A 326 -12.76 -25.48 20.86
N ASN A 327 -12.82 -24.66 19.80
CA ASN A 327 -12.53 -23.25 19.90
C ASN A 327 -13.69 -22.50 20.59
N LEU A 328 -13.43 -22.00 21.81
CA LEU A 328 -14.41 -21.33 22.65
C LEU A 328 -15.05 -20.11 21.97
N PHE A 329 -14.28 -19.35 21.19
CA PHE A 329 -14.78 -18.18 20.47
C PHE A 329 -15.80 -18.59 19.41
N ILE A 330 -15.45 -19.54 18.54
CA ILE A 330 -16.36 -20.04 17.49
C ILE A 330 -17.62 -20.62 18.11
N ARG A 331 -17.46 -21.46 19.13
CA ARG A 331 -18.61 -22.09 19.81
C ARG A 331 -19.56 -21.03 20.37
N ARG A 332 -19.03 -20.01 21.04
CA ARG A 332 -19.83 -18.93 21.63
C ARG A 332 -20.56 -18.12 20.56
N GLU A 333 -19.86 -17.71 19.52
CA GLU A 333 -20.45 -16.93 18.42
C GLU A 333 -21.49 -17.75 17.64
N ALA A 334 -21.21 -19.02 17.35
CA ALA A 334 -22.14 -19.92 16.65
C ALA A 334 -23.39 -20.26 17.47
N MET A 335 -23.30 -20.29 18.80
CA MET A 335 -24.45 -20.45 19.70
C MET A 335 -25.35 -19.21 19.71
N ASN A 336 -24.76 -18.02 19.64
CA ASN A 336 -25.50 -16.76 19.57
C ASN A 336 -26.09 -16.51 18.18
N TYR A 337 -25.55 -17.15 17.14
CA TYR A 337 -26.02 -16.99 15.78
C TYR A 337 -27.28 -17.82 15.49
N THR A 338 -28.29 -17.14 14.93
CA THR A 338 -29.54 -17.75 14.43
C THR A 338 -29.67 -17.42 12.95
N VAL A 339 -29.90 -18.45 12.13
CA VAL A 339 -30.05 -18.28 10.68
C VAL A 339 -31.43 -17.66 10.39
N PRO A 340 -31.53 -16.58 9.61
CA PRO A 340 -32.79 -15.86 9.37
C PRO A 340 -33.63 -16.48 8.23
N TRP A 341 -33.72 -17.81 8.19
CA TRP A 341 -34.59 -18.50 7.23
C TRP A 341 -35.97 -18.72 7.84
N THR A 342 -37.00 -18.24 7.16
CA THR A 342 -38.38 -18.64 7.44
C THR A 342 -38.68 -20.01 6.82
N GLU A 343 -39.74 -20.67 7.31
CA GLU A 343 -40.23 -21.96 6.78
C GLU A 343 -40.64 -21.90 5.30
N ASP A 344 -41.01 -20.73 4.80
CA ASP A 344 -41.36 -20.47 3.38
C ASP A 344 -40.16 -20.03 2.52
N GLY A 345 -39.00 -19.82 3.13
CA GLY A 345 -37.76 -19.50 2.45
C GLY A 345 -37.53 -18.04 2.06
N SER A 346 -38.28 -17.12 2.62
CA SER A 346 -37.95 -15.70 2.58
C SER A 346 -36.87 -15.31 3.62
N LEU A 347 -36.09 -14.26 3.33
CA LEU A 347 -35.17 -13.66 4.29
C LEU A 347 -35.96 -12.82 5.29
N THR A 348 -35.83 -13.08 6.60
CA THR A 348 -36.39 -12.15 7.59
C THR A 348 -35.63 -10.82 7.53
N GLY A 349 -36.37 -9.72 7.41
CA GLY A 349 -35.83 -8.41 7.06
C GLY A 349 -34.78 -7.84 8.03
N ARG A 350 -33.81 -7.14 7.41
CA ARG A 350 -32.96 -6.03 7.89
C ARG A 350 -32.80 -5.79 9.41
N HIS A 351 -31.54 -5.88 9.84
CA HIS A 351 -30.88 -5.23 10.99
C HIS A 351 -31.53 -5.35 12.38
N GLY A 352 -30.85 -6.12 13.22
CA GLY A 352 -30.88 -5.97 14.67
C GLY A 352 -29.62 -6.54 15.31
N TYR A 353 -28.51 -5.79 15.27
CA TYR A 353 -27.53 -5.90 16.35
C TYR A 353 -28.26 -5.47 17.62
N SER A 354 -28.82 -6.40 18.39
CA SER A 354 -29.34 -6.11 19.71
C SER A 354 -28.18 -5.91 20.67
N GLY A 355 -27.60 -4.72 20.62
CA GLY A 355 -26.85 -4.17 21.73
C GLY A 355 -27.78 -3.97 22.92
N ARG A 356 -27.39 -4.54 24.07
CA ARG A 356 -27.85 -4.24 25.43
C ARG A 356 -29.31 -4.54 25.79
N GLY A 357 -29.44 -5.53 26.67
CA GLY A 357 -30.60 -5.74 27.54
C GLY A 357 -30.22 -6.52 28.80
N ARG A 358 -29.22 -6.05 29.57
CA ARG A 358 -29.12 -6.44 31.00
C ARG A 358 -30.22 -5.67 31.72
N GLY A 359 -31.22 -6.37 32.24
CA GLY A 359 -32.25 -5.73 33.04
C GLY A 359 -33.43 -6.63 33.35
N LEU A 360 -33.21 -7.82 33.91
CA LEU A 360 -34.23 -8.54 34.68
C LEU A 360 -33.52 -9.37 35.77
N TYR A 361 -33.37 -8.77 36.95
CA TYR A 361 -33.33 -9.52 38.21
C TYR A 361 -34.67 -9.29 38.90
N TYR A 362 -35.43 -10.36 39.04
CA TYR A 362 -36.67 -10.47 39.81
C TYR A 362 -36.34 -10.97 41.23
N GLY A 363 -37.17 -10.57 42.20
CA GLY A 363 -37.27 -11.14 43.55
C GLY A 363 -37.01 -10.07 44.62
N GLY A 364 -37.99 -9.54 45.37
CA GLY A 364 -39.27 -10.12 45.76
C GLY A 364 -39.11 -10.96 47.01
N TYR A 365 -38.83 -10.33 48.16
CA TYR A 365 -39.52 -10.40 49.46
C TYR A 365 -38.91 -9.36 50.40
#